data_AF-E4XYJ0-F1
#
_entry.id   AF-E4XYJ0-F1
#
_cell.length_a   1.000
_cell.length_b   1.000
_cell.length_c   1.000
_cell.angle_alpha   90.00
_cell.angle_beta   90.00
_cell.angle_gamma   90.00
#
_symmetry.space_group_name_H-M   'P 1'
#
loop_
_entity.id
_entity.type
_entity.pdbx_description
1 polymer ?
#
loop_
_entity_poly.entity_id
_entity_poly.type
_entity_poly.pdbx_seq_one_letter_code
_entity_poly.pdbx_strand_id
1 'polypeptide(L)'
;MVEFIDKKYIVFWGSIGECFVCKQSVTEIMGFFNNFYRCSECAKRYDDNQRKKAIFKVNDARFKCPENSCNKTLSFREFLNRSCCNVAMRYSKTRVEDNKSRTEFQDLKEMMNELELVKKEEKGAKKEMVDIQKKLDIATAHYSEKNKRRERLQVKLATALSEKSDMLFEKKENLENARFKCNICFEKYDDVDRLQCVLQCGHPACEKCLTALPNKLCPICRKPFKEDSIIKMFYN
;
A
#
# COMPACT_ATOMS: atom_id res chain seq x y z
N MET A 1 17.31 19.41 41.39
CA MET A 1 17.22 19.24 42.86
C MET A 1 17.34 20.64 43.46
N VAL A 2 16.41 21.07 44.31
CA VAL A 2 16.54 22.35 45.03
C VAL A 2 17.31 22.03 46.31
N GLU A 3 18.55 22.50 46.42
CA GLU A 3 19.32 22.39 47.66
C GLU A 3 19.13 23.68 48.47
N PHE A 4 18.76 23.53 49.74
CA PHE A 4 18.63 24.66 50.66
C PHE A 4 19.96 24.87 51.36
N ILE A 5 20.61 26.02 51.11
CA ILE A 5 21.86 26.39 51.77
C ILE A 5 21.53 27.25 52.98
N ASP A 6 22.00 26.83 54.16
CA ASP A 6 21.86 27.60 55.40
C ASP A 6 22.60 28.96 55.26
N LYS A 7 21.91 30.05 55.63
CA LYS A 7 22.40 31.44 55.51
C LYS A 7 23.77 31.64 56.15
N LYS A 8 24.12 30.85 57.18
CA LYS A 8 25.42 30.94 57.85
C LYS A 8 26.61 30.65 56.95
N TYR A 9 26.41 29.92 55.85
CA TYR A 9 27.47 29.60 54.90
C TYR A 9 27.65 30.67 53.83
N ILE A 10 26.80 31.68 53.77
CA ILE A 10 26.84 32.70 52.72
C ILE A 10 27.71 33.87 53.20
N VAL A 11 28.80 34.12 52.49
CA VAL A 11 29.71 35.26 52.71
C VAL A 11 29.18 36.49 51.97
N PHE A 12 28.76 36.27 50.73
CA PHE A 12 28.24 37.32 49.86
C PHE A 12 27.10 36.73 49.03
N TRP A 13 25.97 37.42 48.99
CA TRP A 13 24.79 36.96 48.24
C TRP A 13 24.90 37.17 46.73
N GLY A 14 25.97 37.84 46.27
CA GLY A 14 26.11 38.18 44.86
C GLY A 14 25.01 39.10 44.36
N SER A 15 24.81 39.08 43.06
CA SER A 15 23.76 39.82 42.38
C SER A 15 22.42 39.12 42.60
N ILE A 16 21.62 39.63 43.55
CA ILE A 16 20.25 39.15 43.77
C ILE A 16 19.36 39.73 42.67
N GLY A 17 18.82 38.87 41.82
CA GLY A 17 17.78 39.24 40.87
C GLY A 17 16.39 38.85 41.36
N GLU A 18 15.35 39.48 40.83
CA GLU A 18 13.96 39.06 41.04
C GLU A 18 13.45 38.27 39.84
N CYS A 19 12.77 37.16 40.11
CA CYS A 19 12.08 36.43 39.06
C CYS A 19 10.97 37.31 38.46
N PHE A 20 10.99 37.52 37.16
CA PHE A 20 9.98 38.33 36.48
C PHE A 20 8.55 37.83 36.71
N VAL A 21 8.37 36.50 36.79
CA VAL A 21 7.06 35.83 36.89
C VAL A 21 6.55 35.80 38.33
N CYS A 22 7.30 35.21 39.26
CA CYS A 22 6.83 35.01 40.63
C CYS A 22 7.29 36.07 41.64
N LYS A 23 8.09 37.06 41.20
CA LYS A 23 8.67 38.13 42.02
C LYS A 23 9.51 37.67 43.22
N GLN A 24 9.79 36.39 43.34
CA GLN A 24 10.70 35.89 44.36
C GLN A 24 12.13 36.31 44.03
N SER A 25 12.86 36.75 45.06
CA SER A 25 14.31 36.92 44.99
C SER A 25 14.93 35.56 44.68
N VAL A 26 15.66 35.49 43.59
CA VAL A 26 16.30 34.25 43.15
C VAL A 26 17.79 34.44 43.23
N THR A 27 18.42 33.51 43.92
CA THR A 27 19.84 33.62 44.15
C THR A 27 20.64 32.88 43.11
N GLU A 28 20.23 31.78 42.45
CA GLU A 28 21.29 30.99 41.78
C GLU A 28 21.04 30.46 40.37
N ILE A 29 19.83 30.57 39.81
CA ILE A 29 19.60 30.17 38.41
C ILE A 29 18.48 31.03 37.83
N MET A 30 18.86 32.01 37.00
CA MET A 30 17.92 32.78 36.21
C MET A 30 18.03 32.39 34.73
N GLY A 31 16.94 31.91 34.13
CA GLY A 31 16.86 31.79 32.69
C GLY A 31 16.66 33.19 32.09
N PHE A 32 17.58 33.62 31.23
CA PHE A 32 17.44 34.87 30.48
C PHE A 32 16.63 34.61 29.20
N PHE A 33 15.41 35.15 29.15
CA PHE A 33 14.51 35.01 28.01
C PHE A 33 13.90 36.36 27.65
N ASN A 34 14.05 36.79 26.40
CA ASN A 34 13.49 38.06 25.91
C ASN A 34 13.82 39.24 26.84
N ASN A 35 15.06 39.34 27.33
CA ASN A 35 15.52 40.35 28.30
C ASN A 35 14.96 40.28 29.72
N PHE A 36 14.23 39.22 30.08
CA PHE A 36 13.72 39.02 31.44
C PHE A 36 14.35 37.82 32.12
N TYR A 37 14.61 37.95 33.42
CA TYR A 37 15.11 36.87 34.25
C TYR A 37 13.98 36.06 34.89
N ARG A 38 14.08 34.73 34.87
CA ARG A 38 13.06 33.82 35.45
C ARG A 38 13.69 32.76 36.36
N CYS A 39 13.06 32.43 37.48
CA CYS A 39 13.49 31.35 38.37
C CYS A 39 13.43 29.99 37.65
N SER A 40 14.25 29.03 38.08
CA SER A 40 14.33 27.69 37.49
C SER A 40 12.98 26.97 37.44
N GLU A 41 12.12 27.16 38.44
CA GLU A 41 10.80 26.55 38.49
C GLU A 41 9.80 27.20 37.52
N CYS A 42 9.81 28.53 37.42
CA CYS A 42 9.01 29.27 36.44
C CYS A 42 9.50 29.02 35.00
N ALA A 43 10.81 28.81 34.80
CA ALA A 43 11.38 28.46 33.52
C ALA A 43 10.93 27.07 33.03
N LYS A 44 10.79 26.08 33.95
CA LYS A 44 10.26 24.76 33.61
C LYS A 44 8.80 24.79 33.15
N ARG A 45 7.98 25.70 33.67
CA ARG A 45 6.56 25.76 33.28
C ARG A 45 6.31 26.37 31.89
N TYR A 46 7.36 26.91 31.26
CA TYR A 46 7.29 27.49 29.92
C TYR A 46 7.70 26.47 28.84
N ASP A 47 7.08 26.62 27.66
CA ASP A 47 7.21 25.79 26.44
C ASP A 47 8.61 25.21 26.20
N ASP A 48 8.69 23.91 25.88
CA ASP A 48 9.92 23.16 25.61
C ASP A 48 10.73 23.74 24.44
N ASN A 49 10.07 24.40 23.49
CA ASN A 49 10.77 25.08 22.39
C ASN A 49 11.56 26.31 22.86
N GLN A 50 11.12 26.97 23.93
CA GLN A 50 11.84 28.11 24.51
C GLN A 50 12.92 27.68 25.49
N ARG A 51 12.73 26.57 26.24
CA ARG A 51 13.74 26.03 27.17
C ARG A 51 15.13 25.87 26.54
N LYS A 52 15.21 25.53 25.26
CA LYS A 52 16.48 25.36 24.51
C LYS A 52 17.30 26.66 24.37
N LYS A 53 16.70 27.83 24.57
CA LYS A 53 17.36 29.15 24.45
C LYS A 53 17.75 29.79 25.79
N ALA A 54 17.52 29.10 26.91
CA ALA A 54 17.82 29.64 28.22
C ALA A 54 19.33 29.78 28.43
N ILE A 55 19.82 31.00 28.68
CA ILE A 55 21.18 31.19 29.20
C ILE A 55 21.07 31.30 30.72
N PHE A 56 21.64 30.33 31.43
CA PHE A 56 21.71 30.34 32.88
C PHE A 56 23.00 31.00 33.32
N LYS A 57 22.88 32.11 34.06
CA LYS A 57 24.03 32.77 34.71
C LYS A 57 24.16 32.26 36.14
N VAL A 58 25.36 31.81 36.48
CA VAL A 58 25.71 31.43 37.86
C VAL A 58 25.89 32.71 38.66
N ASN A 59 25.27 32.78 39.84
CA ASN A 59 25.46 33.91 40.74
C ASN A 59 26.92 34.00 41.22
N ASP A 60 27.41 35.22 41.37
CA ASP A 60 28.69 35.56 41.98
C ASP A 60 28.67 35.45 43.51
N ALA A 61 27.60 34.86 44.09
CA ALA A 61 27.55 34.47 45.48
C ALA A 61 28.82 33.73 45.92
N ARG A 62 29.18 33.99 47.17
CA ARG A 62 30.39 33.48 47.80
C ARG A 62 30.03 32.79 49.09
N PHE A 63 30.63 31.63 49.32
CA PHE A 63 30.29 30.72 50.40
C PHE A 63 31.51 30.42 51.28
N LYS A 64 31.26 30.13 52.56
CA LYS A 64 32.28 29.60 53.49
C LYS A 64 32.44 28.10 53.27
N CYS A 65 33.57 27.57 53.72
CA CYS A 65 33.75 26.13 53.84
C CYS A 65 32.61 25.52 54.67
N PRO A 66 31.87 24.51 54.15
CA PRO A 66 30.75 23.91 54.88
C PRO A 66 31.20 23.22 56.18
N GLU A 67 32.45 22.74 56.21
CA GLU A 67 33.06 22.11 57.39
C GLU A 67 33.75 23.12 58.31
N ASN A 68 33.67 24.43 58.01
CA ASN A 68 34.43 25.50 58.67
C ASN A 68 35.93 25.21 58.86
N SER A 69 36.48 24.31 58.03
CA SER A 69 37.85 23.78 58.19
C SER A 69 38.89 24.61 57.43
N CYS A 70 38.45 25.60 56.64
CA CYS A 70 39.32 26.57 56.00
C CYS A 70 38.58 27.89 55.76
N ASN A 71 39.33 28.98 55.61
CA ASN A 71 38.80 30.33 55.37
C ASN A 71 38.62 30.66 53.88
N LYS A 72 38.70 29.66 52.99
CA LYS A 72 38.50 29.89 51.56
C LYS A 72 37.06 30.33 51.32
N THR A 73 36.95 31.36 50.50
CA THR A 73 35.68 31.84 49.97
C THR A 73 35.41 31.10 48.66
N LEU A 74 34.26 30.43 48.56
CA LEU A 74 33.93 29.48 47.52
C LEU A 74 32.87 30.03 46.58
N SER A 75 32.99 29.75 45.29
CA SER A 75 31.84 29.83 44.39
C SER A 75 30.79 28.77 44.74
N PHE A 76 29.55 28.95 44.27
CA PHE A 76 28.49 27.96 44.46
C PHE A 76 28.90 26.54 44.06
N ARG A 77 29.58 26.39 42.91
CA ARG A 77 30.04 25.08 42.42
C ARG A 77 31.11 24.48 43.32
N GLU A 78 32.04 25.28 43.83
CA GLU A 78 33.07 24.82 44.75
C GLU A 78 32.51 24.43 46.12
N PHE A 79 31.47 25.14 46.58
CA PHE A 79 30.72 24.84 47.80
C PHE A 79 29.97 23.51 47.69
N LEU A 80 29.16 23.34 46.63
CA LEU A 80 28.42 22.09 46.36
C LEU A 80 29.35 20.88 46.22
N ASN A 81 30.46 21.05 45.49
CA ASN A 81 31.43 19.99 45.28
C ASN A 81 32.36 19.77 46.49
N ARG A 82 32.22 20.58 47.55
CA ARG A 82 33.06 20.51 48.77
C ARG A 82 34.57 20.52 48.46
N SER A 83 34.98 21.23 47.41
CA SER A 83 36.34 21.18 46.83
C SER A 83 37.39 22.04 47.58
N CYS A 84 37.00 22.68 48.67
CA CYS A 84 37.81 23.70 49.33
C CYS A 84 38.99 23.16 50.17
N CYS A 85 38.83 21.99 50.80
CA CYS A 85 39.82 21.38 51.68
C CYS A 85 39.64 19.86 51.79
N ASN A 86 40.66 19.17 52.30
CA ASN A 86 40.66 17.71 52.45
C ASN A 86 39.53 17.20 53.37
N VAL A 87 39.14 17.96 54.39
CA VAL A 87 38.04 17.59 55.30
C VAL A 87 36.72 17.57 54.53
N ALA A 88 36.44 18.63 53.78
CA ALA A 88 35.24 18.75 52.95
C ALA A 88 35.18 17.70 51.83
N MET A 89 36.32 17.38 51.21
CA MET A 89 36.42 16.33 50.18
C MET A 89 36.21 14.90 50.70
N ARG A 90 36.42 14.62 52.00
CA ARG A 90 36.16 13.28 52.56
C ARG A 90 34.66 12.97 52.60
N TYR A 91 33.82 13.97 52.86
CA TYR A 91 32.36 13.82 52.87
C TYR A 91 31.72 13.75 51.48
N SER A 92 32.41 14.19 50.43
CA SER A 92 31.87 14.08 49.07
C SER A 92 31.99 12.66 48.52
N LYS A 93 33.01 11.88 48.88
CA LYS A 93 33.22 10.50 48.40
C LYS A 93 32.07 9.55 48.75
N THR A 94 31.52 9.63 49.96
CA THR A 94 30.36 8.83 50.38
C THR A 94 29.08 9.18 49.61
N ARG A 95 28.97 10.41 49.07
CA ARG A 95 27.82 10.87 48.27
C ARG A 95 27.90 10.45 46.80
N VAL A 96 29.10 10.10 46.31
CA VAL A 96 29.31 9.65 44.92
C VAL A 96 28.76 8.22 44.71
N GLU A 97 28.88 7.34 45.71
CA GLU A 97 28.33 5.98 45.65
C GLU A 97 26.79 5.97 45.67
N ASP A 98 26.16 6.82 46.50
CA ASP A 98 24.69 7.01 46.51
C ASP A 98 24.14 7.66 45.24
N ASN A 99 24.93 8.49 44.55
CA ASN A 99 24.51 9.06 43.27
C ASN A 99 24.59 8.02 42.14
N LYS A 100 25.53 7.06 42.21
CA LYS A 100 25.67 6.00 41.21
C LYS A 100 24.49 5.02 41.24
N SER A 101 24.05 4.61 42.43
CA SER A 101 22.86 3.74 42.57
C SER A 101 21.58 4.43 42.10
N ARG A 102 21.48 5.75 42.28
CA ARG A 102 20.35 6.55 41.80
C ARG A 102 20.30 6.68 40.28
N THR A 103 21.45 6.79 39.61
CA THR A 103 21.51 6.80 38.14
C THR A 103 21.16 5.43 37.56
N GLU A 104 21.66 4.34 38.15
CA GLU A 104 21.35 2.97 37.70
C GLU A 104 19.84 2.66 37.76
N PHE A 105 19.14 3.13 38.80
CA PHE A 105 17.69 2.97 38.90
C PHE A 105 16.91 3.82 37.88
N GLN A 106 17.42 4.99 37.51
CA GLN A 106 16.83 5.83 36.47
C GLN A 106 16.97 5.17 35.10
N ASP A 107 18.16 4.66 34.79
CA ASP A 107 18.43 3.96 33.52
C ASP A 107 17.54 2.72 33.38
N LEU A 108 17.37 1.94 34.46
CA LEU A 108 16.48 0.77 34.45
C LEU A 108 15.02 1.16 34.19
N LYS A 109 14.56 2.26 34.78
CA LYS A 109 13.20 2.77 34.56
C LYS A 109 12.99 3.24 33.13
N GLU A 110 13.99 3.89 32.53
CA GLU A 110 13.96 4.30 31.12
C GLU A 110 13.88 3.07 30.21
N MET A 111 14.73 2.06 30.42
CA MET A 111 14.70 0.80 29.66
C MET A 111 13.35 0.08 29.78
N MET A 112 12.72 0.08 30.96
CA MET A 112 11.39 -0.52 31.13
C MET A 112 10.32 0.21 30.31
N ASN A 113 10.35 1.54 30.29
CA ASN A 113 9.40 2.34 29.51
C ASN A 113 9.60 2.13 27.99
N GLU A 114 10.84 2.07 27.54
CA GLU A 114 11.17 1.77 26.14
C GLU A 114 10.66 0.38 25.75
N LEU A 115 10.88 -0.63 26.60
CA LEU A 115 10.38 -1.98 26.36
C LEU A 115 8.84 -2.03 26.25
N GLU A 116 8.13 -1.27 27.10
CA GLU A 116 6.66 -1.17 27.01
C GLU A 116 6.20 -0.50 25.71
N LEU A 117 6.89 0.55 25.27
CA LEU A 117 6.62 1.23 24.00
C LEU A 117 6.80 0.27 22.82
N VAL A 118 7.94 -0.43 22.76
CA VAL A 118 8.25 -1.42 21.71
C VAL A 118 7.20 -2.53 21.69
N LYS A 119 6.77 -3.04 22.85
CA LYS A 119 5.69 -4.05 22.93
C LYS A 119 4.36 -3.54 22.37
N LYS A 120 4.05 -2.25 22.56
CA LYS A 120 2.83 -1.64 22.02
C LYS A 120 2.91 -1.50 20.49
N GLU A 121 4.06 -1.08 19.98
CA GLU A 121 4.32 -0.98 18.55
C GLU A 121 4.26 -2.36 17.87
N GLU A 122 4.88 -3.38 18.47
CA GLU A 122 4.83 -4.76 17.98
C GLU A 122 3.40 -5.29 17.88
N LYS A 123 2.55 -5.01 18.89
CA LYS A 123 1.13 -5.36 18.85
C LYS A 123 0.38 -4.61 17.75
N GLY A 124 0.74 -3.36 17.48
CA GLY A 124 0.21 -2.56 16.37
C GLY A 124 0.55 -3.19 15.02
N ALA A 125 1.84 -3.46 14.79
CA ALA A 125 2.34 -4.08 13.57
C ALA A 125 1.73 -5.47 13.32
N LYS A 126 1.55 -6.29 14.36
CA LYS A 126 0.88 -7.60 14.25
C LYS A 126 -0.57 -7.48 13.79
N LYS A 127 -1.32 -6.49 14.29
CA LYS A 127 -2.71 -6.26 13.83
C LYS A 127 -2.74 -5.83 12.37
N GLU A 128 -1.87 -4.91 11.99
CA GLU A 128 -1.74 -4.45 10.60
C GLU A 128 -1.39 -5.59 9.65
N MET A 129 -0.46 -6.46 10.03
CA MET A 129 -0.09 -7.66 9.26
C MET A 129 -1.29 -8.59 9.03
N VAL A 130 -2.11 -8.83 10.07
CA VAL A 130 -3.33 -9.65 9.95
C VAL A 130 -4.34 -9.01 9.00
N ASP A 131 -4.50 -7.69 9.05
CA ASP A 131 -5.45 -6.99 8.16
C ASP A 131 -4.97 -6.96 6.70
N ILE A 132 -3.67 -6.81 6.47
CA ILE A 132 -3.06 -6.94 5.14
C ILE A 132 -3.27 -8.37 4.60
N GLN A 133 -3.05 -9.39 5.43
CA GLN A 133 -3.27 -10.78 5.03
C GLN A 133 -4.72 -11.03 4.61
N LYS A 134 -5.70 -10.55 5.39
CA LYS A 134 -7.12 -10.66 5.03
C LYS A 134 -7.43 -9.99 3.68
N LYS A 135 -6.87 -8.80 3.42
CA LYS A 135 -7.05 -8.10 2.15
C LYS A 135 -6.44 -8.90 0.99
N LEU A 136 -5.26 -9.49 1.21
CA LEU A 136 -4.61 -10.35 0.23
C LEU A 136 -5.45 -11.59 -0.09
N ASP A 137 -6.03 -12.24 0.92
CA ASP A 137 -6.88 -13.42 0.75
C ASP A 137 -8.15 -13.08 -0.06
N ILE A 138 -8.79 -11.96 0.24
CA ILE A 138 -9.97 -11.46 -0.51
C ILE A 138 -9.59 -11.17 -1.96
N ALA A 139 -8.47 -10.48 -2.20
CA ALA A 139 -8.01 -10.17 -3.56
C ALA A 139 -7.69 -11.44 -4.34
N THR A 140 -7.06 -12.43 -3.70
CA THR A 140 -6.73 -13.73 -4.28
C THR A 140 -7.98 -14.52 -4.65
N ALA A 141 -8.99 -14.55 -3.77
CA ALA A 141 -10.27 -15.19 -4.04
C ALA A 141 -11.00 -14.53 -5.21
N HIS A 142 -11.04 -13.19 -5.25
CA HIS A 142 -11.65 -12.45 -6.36
C HIS A 142 -10.94 -12.71 -7.69
N TYR A 143 -9.60 -12.71 -7.70
CA TYR A 143 -8.81 -13.05 -8.89
C TYR A 143 -9.12 -14.48 -9.39
N SER A 144 -9.14 -15.46 -8.49
CA SER A 144 -9.45 -16.86 -8.82
C SER A 144 -10.84 -17.00 -9.44
N GLU A 145 -11.85 -16.31 -8.89
CA GLU A 145 -13.21 -16.32 -9.43
C GLU A 145 -13.29 -15.71 -10.83
N LYS A 146 -12.60 -14.58 -11.07
CA LYS A 146 -12.51 -13.97 -12.40
C LYS A 146 -11.80 -14.88 -13.39
N ASN A 147 -10.74 -15.59 -12.96
CA ASN A 147 -10.05 -16.55 -13.79
C ASN A 147 -10.96 -17.71 -14.20
N LYS A 148 -11.66 -18.33 -13.24
CA LYS A 148 -12.65 -19.40 -13.53
C LYS A 148 -13.74 -18.92 -14.49
N ARG A 149 -14.23 -17.69 -14.32
CA ARG A 149 -15.22 -17.10 -15.25
C ARG A 149 -14.65 -16.95 -16.67
N ARG A 150 -13.40 -16.50 -16.81
CA ARG A 150 -12.71 -16.38 -18.10
C ARG A 150 -12.59 -17.75 -18.79
N GLU A 151 -12.14 -18.77 -18.07
CA GLU A 151 -12.01 -20.14 -18.60
C GLU A 151 -13.37 -20.68 -19.09
N ARG A 152 -14.45 -20.51 -18.31
CA ARG A 152 -15.81 -20.90 -18.73
C ARG A 152 -16.25 -20.19 -20.01
N LEU A 153 -15.93 -18.90 -20.15
CA LEU A 153 -16.27 -18.14 -21.36
C LEU A 153 -15.46 -18.59 -22.58
N GLN A 154 -14.17 -18.93 -22.39
CA GLN A 154 -13.34 -19.48 -23.47
C GLN A 154 -13.88 -20.81 -23.97
N VAL A 155 -14.27 -21.72 -23.06
CA VAL A 155 -14.90 -23.00 -23.44
C VAL A 155 -16.19 -22.76 -24.21
N LYS A 156 -17.09 -21.90 -23.70
CA LYS A 156 -18.35 -21.55 -24.39
C LYS A 156 -18.12 -20.98 -25.79
N LEU A 157 -17.13 -20.09 -25.94
CA LEU A 157 -16.78 -19.51 -27.23
C LEU A 157 -16.26 -20.58 -28.19
N ALA A 158 -15.35 -21.45 -27.73
CA ALA A 158 -14.82 -22.54 -28.54
C ALA A 158 -15.92 -23.49 -29.01
N THR A 159 -16.84 -23.89 -28.11
CA THR A 159 -17.99 -24.72 -28.45
C THR A 159 -18.88 -24.03 -29.49
N ALA A 160 -19.25 -22.77 -29.29
CA ALA A 160 -20.09 -22.04 -30.22
C ALA A 160 -19.44 -21.89 -31.62
N LEU A 161 -18.12 -21.68 -31.67
CA LEU A 161 -17.37 -21.64 -32.93
C LEU A 161 -17.34 -23.01 -33.63
N SER A 162 -17.15 -24.09 -32.87
CA SER A 162 -17.21 -25.46 -33.42
C SER A 162 -18.59 -25.77 -34.00
N GLU A 163 -19.66 -25.53 -33.24
CA GLU A 163 -21.03 -25.75 -33.70
C GLU A 163 -21.33 -24.93 -34.96
N LYS A 164 -20.88 -23.68 -35.02
CA LYS A 164 -21.10 -22.83 -36.19
C LYS A 164 -20.29 -23.30 -37.40
N SER A 165 -19.08 -23.79 -37.17
CA SER A 165 -18.25 -24.41 -38.20
C SER A 165 -18.94 -25.64 -38.79
N ASP A 166 -19.46 -26.53 -37.95
CA ASP A 166 -20.15 -27.74 -38.38
C ASP A 166 -21.39 -27.42 -39.23
N MET A 167 -22.20 -26.44 -38.80
CA MET A 167 -23.34 -25.94 -39.60
C MET A 167 -22.92 -25.40 -40.98
N LEU A 168 -21.75 -24.76 -41.08
CA LEU A 168 -21.25 -24.25 -42.35
C LEU A 168 -20.78 -25.39 -43.26
N PHE A 169 -20.13 -26.42 -42.70
CA PHE A 169 -19.73 -27.62 -43.43
C PHE A 169 -20.94 -28.39 -43.96
N GLU A 170 -21.95 -28.65 -43.12
CA GLU A 170 -23.20 -29.30 -43.53
C GLU A 170 -23.92 -28.50 -44.62
N LYS A 171 -23.99 -27.17 -44.48
CA LYS A 171 -24.61 -26.31 -45.49
C LYS A 171 -23.85 -26.38 -46.82
N LYS A 172 -22.51 -26.40 -46.77
CA LYS A 172 -21.67 -26.52 -47.96
C LYS A 172 -21.88 -27.87 -48.64
N GLU A 173 -21.86 -28.96 -47.87
CA GLU A 173 -22.08 -30.31 -48.40
C GLU A 173 -23.48 -30.45 -49.01
N ASN A 174 -24.51 -29.90 -48.37
CA ASN A 174 -25.87 -29.88 -48.91
C ASN A 174 -25.98 -29.08 -50.22
N LEU A 175 -25.29 -27.93 -50.32
CA LEU A 175 -25.23 -27.13 -51.55
C LEU A 175 -24.49 -27.87 -52.67
N GLU A 176 -23.37 -28.51 -52.37
CA GLU A 176 -22.62 -29.32 -53.34
C GLU A 176 -23.46 -30.52 -53.78
N ASN A 177 -24.09 -31.25 -52.86
CA ASN A 177 -24.98 -32.36 -53.18
C ASN A 177 -26.21 -31.93 -54.01
N ALA A 178 -26.76 -30.74 -53.77
CA ALA A 178 -27.88 -30.21 -54.57
C ALA A 178 -27.43 -29.84 -55.99
N ARG A 179 -26.20 -29.37 -56.19
CA ARG A 179 -25.66 -29.01 -57.50
C ARG A 179 -25.57 -30.20 -58.47
N PHE A 180 -25.36 -31.41 -57.95
CA PHE A 180 -25.20 -32.62 -58.74
C PHE A 180 -26.50 -33.43 -58.93
N LYS A 181 -27.67 -32.85 -58.63
CA LYS A 181 -28.97 -33.50 -58.79
C LYS A 181 -29.87 -32.77 -59.77
N CYS A 182 -30.73 -33.53 -60.47
CA CYS A 182 -31.76 -32.98 -61.33
C CYS A 182 -32.88 -32.32 -60.52
N ASN A 183 -33.26 -31.08 -60.84
CA ASN A 183 -34.33 -30.36 -60.15
C ASN A 183 -35.75 -30.90 -60.44
N ILE A 184 -35.87 -31.94 -61.29
CA ILE A 184 -37.16 -32.53 -61.69
C ILE A 184 -37.32 -33.91 -61.03
N CYS A 185 -36.35 -34.82 -61.21
CA CYS A 185 -36.42 -36.16 -60.64
C CYS A 185 -35.66 -36.33 -59.31
N PHE A 186 -34.90 -35.31 -58.87
CA PHE A 186 -34.09 -35.30 -57.63
C PHE A 186 -32.98 -36.35 -57.53
N GLU A 187 -32.68 -37.03 -58.64
CA GLU A 187 -31.60 -38.01 -58.73
C GLU A 187 -30.29 -37.37 -59.20
N LYS A 188 -29.16 -38.01 -58.88
CA LYS A 188 -27.83 -37.53 -59.28
C LYS A 188 -27.67 -37.59 -60.80
N TYR A 189 -26.90 -36.65 -61.35
CA TYR A 189 -26.47 -36.73 -62.74
C TYR A 189 -25.46 -37.88 -62.90
N ASP A 190 -25.50 -38.52 -64.07
CA ASP A 190 -24.57 -39.56 -64.49
C ASP A 190 -24.23 -39.39 -65.98
N ASP A 191 -23.25 -40.16 -66.43
CA ASP A 191 -22.72 -40.08 -67.80
C ASP A 191 -23.50 -40.94 -68.80
N VAL A 192 -24.64 -41.52 -68.41
CA VAL A 192 -25.38 -42.50 -69.22
C VAL A 192 -26.77 -42.00 -69.61
N ASP A 193 -27.67 -41.81 -68.64
CA ASP A 193 -29.06 -41.46 -68.90
C ASP A 193 -29.52 -40.19 -68.17
N ARG A 194 -28.69 -39.66 -67.27
CA ARG A 194 -28.95 -38.42 -66.50
C ARG A 194 -27.86 -37.40 -66.72
N LEU A 195 -27.48 -37.16 -67.97
CA LEU A 195 -26.56 -36.08 -68.32
C LEU A 195 -27.11 -34.73 -67.86
N GLN A 196 -26.27 -33.91 -67.22
CA GLN A 196 -26.65 -32.58 -66.81
C GLN A 196 -26.80 -31.67 -68.03
N CYS A 197 -28.00 -31.09 -68.20
CA CYS A 197 -28.28 -30.15 -69.28
C CYS A 197 -28.70 -28.80 -68.71
N VAL A 198 -28.45 -27.74 -69.48
CA VAL A 198 -28.86 -26.36 -69.18
C VAL A 198 -29.70 -25.82 -70.33
N LEU A 199 -30.86 -25.26 -70.01
CA LEU A 199 -31.69 -24.55 -70.98
C LEU A 199 -31.14 -23.14 -71.24
N GLN A 200 -31.51 -22.50 -72.35
CA GLN A 200 -31.12 -21.09 -72.62
C GLN A 200 -31.52 -20.10 -71.51
N CYS A 201 -32.55 -20.43 -70.72
CA CYS A 201 -32.94 -19.64 -69.56
C CYS A 201 -32.02 -19.80 -68.33
N GLY A 202 -30.98 -20.65 -68.42
CA GLY A 202 -29.97 -20.87 -67.38
C GLY A 202 -30.32 -21.95 -66.34
N HIS A 203 -31.50 -22.57 -66.43
CA HIS A 203 -31.94 -23.56 -65.43
C HIS A 203 -31.48 -24.99 -65.78
N PRO A 204 -30.82 -25.70 -64.85
CA PRO A 204 -30.33 -27.05 -65.09
C PRO A 204 -31.38 -28.13 -64.81
N ALA A 205 -31.35 -29.21 -65.61
CA ALA A 205 -32.12 -30.44 -65.43
C ALA A 205 -31.45 -31.59 -66.22
N CYS A 206 -31.79 -32.85 -65.94
CA CYS A 206 -31.23 -33.96 -66.71
C CYS A 206 -31.90 -34.11 -68.08
N GLU A 207 -31.15 -34.62 -69.05
CA GLU A 207 -31.64 -34.83 -70.42
C GLU A 207 -32.97 -35.60 -70.44
N LYS A 208 -33.02 -36.75 -69.75
CA LYS A 208 -34.21 -37.62 -69.67
C LYS A 208 -35.46 -36.90 -69.17
N CYS A 209 -35.32 -36.00 -68.19
CA CYS A 209 -36.46 -35.24 -67.71
C CYS A 209 -36.88 -34.15 -68.70
N LEU A 210 -35.93 -33.46 -69.35
CA LEU A 210 -36.26 -32.40 -70.31
C LEU A 210 -36.92 -32.96 -71.58
N THR A 211 -36.49 -34.12 -72.05
CA THR A 211 -37.08 -34.80 -73.21
C THR A 211 -38.48 -35.33 -72.91
N ALA A 212 -38.71 -35.86 -71.70
CA ALA A 212 -40.01 -36.36 -71.26
C ALA A 212 -41.07 -35.29 -70.96
N LEU A 213 -40.70 -33.99 -70.90
CA LEU A 213 -41.66 -32.92 -70.63
C LEU A 213 -42.63 -32.73 -71.81
N PRO A 214 -43.96 -32.76 -71.58
CA PRO A 214 -44.95 -32.67 -72.66
C PRO A 214 -45.03 -31.26 -73.29
N ASN A 215 -44.91 -30.20 -72.49
CA ASN A 215 -45.17 -28.83 -72.94
C ASN A 215 -43.91 -28.00 -73.27
N LYS A 216 -42.72 -28.62 -73.27
CA LYS A 216 -41.42 -27.95 -73.49
C LYS A 216 -41.30 -26.57 -72.83
N LEU A 217 -41.78 -26.48 -71.59
CA LEU A 217 -41.64 -25.31 -70.71
C LEU A 217 -40.63 -25.63 -69.61
N CYS A 218 -39.73 -24.69 -69.32
CA CYS A 218 -38.80 -24.83 -68.21
C CYS A 218 -39.57 -25.03 -66.88
N PRO A 219 -39.30 -26.08 -66.08
CA PRO A 219 -40.03 -26.32 -64.83
C PRO A 219 -39.82 -25.25 -63.76
N ILE A 220 -38.75 -24.45 -63.88
CA ILE A 220 -38.37 -23.45 -62.87
C ILE A 220 -38.94 -22.07 -63.22
N CYS A 221 -38.77 -21.60 -64.47
CA CYS A 221 -39.21 -20.26 -64.89
C CYS A 221 -40.33 -20.24 -65.94
N ARG A 222 -40.81 -21.41 -66.37
CA ARG A 222 -41.89 -21.60 -67.37
C ARG A 222 -41.63 -20.99 -68.75
N LYS A 223 -40.41 -20.53 -69.06
CA LYS A 223 -40.03 -20.11 -70.41
C LYS A 223 -40.08 -21.29 -71.38
N PRO A 224 -40.64 -21.14 -72.59
CA PRO A 224 -40.62 -22.18 -73.60
C PRO A 224 -39.20 -22.46 -74.10
N PHE A 225 -38.92 -23.70 -74.46
CA PHE A 225 -37.64 -24.12 -75.05
C PHE A 225 -37.88 -25.12 -76.20
N LYS A 226 -36.86 -25.32 -77.04
CA LYS A 226 -36.85 -26.34 -78.10
C LYS A 226 -35.88 -27.46 -77.72
N GLU A 227 -36.05 -28.68 -78.24
CA GLU A 227 -35.13 -29.79 -77.95
C GLU A 227 -33.69 -29.46 -78.39
N ASP A 228 -33.52 -28.86 -79.56
CA ASP A 228 -32.21 -28.41 -80.06
C ASP A 228 -31.55 -27.31 -79.21
N SER A 229 -32.30 -26.70 -78.29
CA SER A 229 -31.80 -25.66 -77.38
C SER A 229 -31.34 -26.20 -76.02
N ILE A 230 -31.37 -27.52 -75.84
CA ILE A 230 -30.86 -28.20 -74.64
C ILE A 230 -29.33 -28.32 -74.76
N ILE A 231 -28.60 -27.59 -73.92
CA ILE A 231 -27.14 -27.61 -73.92
C ILE A 231 -26.68 -28.69 -72.93
N LYS A 232 -26.02 -29.74 -73.42
CA LYS A 232 -25.43 -30.79 -72.59
C LYS A 232 -24.12 -30.31 -71.98
N MET A 233 -23.97 -30.44 -70.66
CA MET A 233 -22.73 -30.14 -69.95
C MET A 233 -21.90 -31.42 -69.89
N PHE A 234 -20.76 -31.46 -70.57
CA PHE A 234 -19.80 -32.56 -70.45
C PHE A 234 -18.83 -32.24 -69.31
N TYR A 235 -18.73 -33.13 -68.32
CA TYR A 235 -17.66 -33.09 -67.33
C TYR A 235 -16.54 -34.01 -67.86
N ASN A 236 -15.37 -33.46 -68.16
CA ASN A 236 -14.15 -34.22 -68.46
C ASN A 236 -13.52 -34.75 -67.16
#